data_AF-A0A838TDZ1-F1
#
_entry.id   AF-A0A838TDZ1-F1
#
_cell.length_a   1.000
_cell.length_b   1.000
_cell.length_c   1.000
_cell.angle_alpha   90.00
_cell.angle_beta   90.00
_cell.angle_gamma   90.00
#
_symmetry.space_group_name_H-M   'P 1'
#
loop_
_entity.id
_entity.type
_entity.pdbx_description
1 polymer ?
#
loop_
_entity_poly.entity_id
_entity_poly.type
_entity_poly.pdbx_seq_one_letter_code
_entity_poly.pdbx_strand_id
1 'polypeptide(L)'
;MPGFRFKVRGSDLRTDLRISAQRAEAGGSEMIERPTGGMIRLTIPRRVKRGEIVRLAGEGMPKPRGGRGDLLVRISYRPGVRISRAR
;
A
#
# COMPACT_ATOMS: atom_id res chain seq x y z
N MET A 1 4.58 -15.67 -2.90
CA MET A 1 3.78 -14.45 -3.07
C MET A 1 3.76 -13.69 -1.74
N PRO A 2 4.07 -12.38 -1.69
CA PRO A 2 3.91 -11.60 -0.46
C PRO A 2 2.43 -11.60 -0.05
N GLY A 3 2.15 -12.10 1.16
CA GLY A 3 0.79 -12.16 1.69
C GLY A 3 0.29 -10.78 2.10
N PHE A 4 -0.48 -10.12 1.22
CA PHE A 4 -1.17 -8.88 1.54
C PHE A 4 -2.30 -9.18 2.53
N ARG A 5 -2.21 -8.65 3.76
CA ARG A 5 -3.28 -8.77 4.77
C ARG A 5 -4.18 -7.55 4.70
N PHE A 6 -5.34 -7.70 4.05
CA PHE A 6 -6.38 -6.69 4.06
C PHE A 6 -7.20 -6.77 5.34
N LYS A 7 -7.41 -5.63 5.98
CA LYS A 7 -8.37 -5.42 7.05
C LYS A 7 -9.55 -4.65 6.49
N VAL A 8 -10.71 -5.30 6.48
CA VAL A 8 -11.97 -4.67 6.09
C VAL A 8 -12.48 -3.85 7.27
N ARG A 9 -12.74 -2.55 7.05
CA ARG A 9 -13.38 -1.67 8.04
C ARG A 9 -14.62 -1.06 7.40
N GLY A 10 -15.77 -1.69 7.65
CA GLY A 10 -17.01 -1.36 6.96
C GLY A 10 -16.85 -1.66 5.47
N SER A 11 -16.72 -0.62 4.65
CA SER A 11 -16.52 -0.75 3.20
C SER A 11 -15.11 -0.39 2.75
N ASP A 12 -14.28 0.17 3.63
CA ASP A 12 -12.91 0.54 3.32
C ASP A 12 -11.96 -0.63 3.60
N LEU A 13 -10.93 -0.75 2.77
CA LEU A 13 -9.87 -1.74 2.92
C LEU A 13 -8.61 -1.06 3.44
N ARG A 14 -8.00 -1.61 4.49
CA ARG A 14 -6.68 -1.20 4.98
C ARG A 14 -5.69 -2.32 4.81
N THR A 15 -4.55 -2.07 4.18
CA THR A 15 -3.48 -3.05 4.06
C THR A 15 -2.14 -2.41 4.36
N ASP A 16 -1.19 -3.21 4.84
CA ASP A 16 0.19 -2.78 5.10
C ASP A 16 1.07 -3.40 4.03
N LEU A 17 1.61 -2.56 3.15
CA LEU A 17 2.50 -3.01 2.10
C LEU A 17 3.94 -2.86 2.59
N ARG A 18 4.60 -4.02 2.77
CA ARG A 18 6.02 -4.07 3.09
C ARG A 18 6.88 -4.04 1.84
N ILE A 19 7.56 -2.93 1.60
CA ILE A 19 8.53 -2.76 0.51
C ILE A 19 9.97 -2.65 1.04
N SER A 20 10.95 -2.76 0.14
CA SER A 20 12.34 -2.42 0.45
C SER A 20 12.56 -0.90 0.43
N ALA A 21 13.60 -0.42 1.13
CA ALA A 21 13.97 1.00 1.09
C ALA A 21 14.26 1.49 -0.34
N GLN A 22 14.90 0.64 -1.16
CA GLN A 22 15.14 0.94 -2.58
C GLN A 22 13.84 1.15 -3.36
N ARG A 23 12.81 0.32 -3.13
CA ARG A 23 11.47 0.51 -3.74
C ARG A 23 10.80 1.79 -3.26
N ALA A 24 10.97 2.15 -1.98
CA ALA A 24 10.41 3.39 -1.45
C ALA A 24 11.05 4.64 -2.10
N GLU A 25 12.36 4.59 -2.35
CA GLU A 25 13.11 5.67 -3.01
C GLU A 25 12.86 5.72 -4.53
N ALA A 26 12.95 4.57 -5.19
CA ALA A 26 12.73 4.44 -6.63
C ALA A 26 11.27 4.71 -7.02
N GLY A 27 10.32 4.45 -6.12
CA GLY A 27 8.89 4.42 -6.42
C GLY A 27 8.52 3.25 -7.33
N GLY A 28 7.30 3.26 -7.84
CA GLY A 28 6.88 2.30 -8.87
C GLY A 28 5.39 2.03 -8.86
N SER A 29 5.00 0.95 -9.52
CA SER A 29 3.64 0.41 -9.43
C SER A 29 3.70 -0.98 -8.80
N GLU A 30 2.72 -1.31 -7.97
CA GLU A 30 2.47 -2.65 -7.46
C GLU A 30 1.10 -3.10 -7.92
N MET A 31 0.99 -4.35 -8.36
CA MET A 31 -0.32 -4.96 -8.55
C MET A 31 -0.71 -5.64 -7.25
N ILE A 32 -1.85 -5.22 -6.72
CA ILE A 32 -2.43 -5.77 -5.51
C ILE A 32 -3.69 -6.52 -5.93
N GLU A 33 -3.90 -7.71 -5.39
CA GLU A 33 -5.13 -8.45 -5.62
C GLU A 33 -6.18 -8.00 -4.61
N ARG A 34 -7.37 -7.63 -5.09
CA ARG A 34 -8.47 -7.24 -4.22
C ARG A 34 -9.11 -8.49 -3.61
N PRO A 35 -9.63 -8.40 -2.37
CA PRO A 35 -10.39 -9.49 -1.76
C PRO A 35 -11.64 -9.89 -2.56
N THR A 36 -12.16 -8.98 -3.38
CA THR A 36 -13.37 -9.17 -4.20
C THR A 36 -13.10 -9.83 -5.55
N GLY A 37 -11.83 -10.16 -5.85
CA GLY A 37 -11.40 -10.55 -7.19
C GLY A 37 -11.02 -9.33 -8.04
N GLY A 38 -9.92 -9.49 -8.77
CA GLY A 38 -9.37 -8.49 -9.67
C GLY A 38 -8.12 -7.80 -9.13
N MET A 39 -7.20 -7.48 -10.04
CA MET A 39 -5.97 -6.77 -9.73
C MET A 39 -6.20 -5.27 -9.78
N ILE A 40 -5.59 -4.57 -8.84
CA ILE A 40 -5.53 -3.12 -8.79
C ILE A 40 -4.08 -2.67 -8.87
N ARG A 41 -3.84 -1.63 -9.67
CA ARG A 41 -2.54 -0.99 -9.77
C ARG A 41 -2.40 0.08 -8.68
N LEU A 42 -1.63 -0.22 -7.64
CA LEU A 42 -1.18 0.76 -6.67
C LEU A 42 0.04 1.50 -7.20
N THR A 43 -0.09 2.81 -7.40
CA THR A 43 1.06 3.66 -7.71
C THR A 43 1.72 4.13 -6.41
N ILE A 44 2.98 3.78 -6.24
CA ILE A 44 3.81 4.21 -5.11
C ILE A 44 4.63 5.41 -5.57
N PRO A 45 4.46 6.59 -4.97
CA PRO A 45 5.22 7.76 -5.33
C PRO A 45 6.72 7.55 -5.03
N ARG A 46 7.58 8.19 -5.81
CA ARG A 46 9.03 8.18 -5.57
C ARG A 46 9.31 8.92 -4.26
N ARG A 47 10.25 8.41 -3.46
CA ARG A 47 10.58 8.96 -2.13
C ARG A 47 9.41 8.91 -1.15
N VAL A 48 8.58 7.86 -1.22
CA VAL A 48 7.50 7.63 -0.25
C VAL A 48 8.08 7.41 1.15
N LYS A 49 7.48 8.01 2.16
CA LYS A 49 7.95 7.88 3.54
C LYS A 49 7.40 6.61 4.19
N ARG A 50 8.14 6.09 5.16
CA ARG A 50 7.64 5.01 6.02
C ARG A 50 6.42 5.50 6.81
N GLY A 51 5.36 4.71 6.81
CA GLY A 51 4.10 5.03 7.47
C GLY A 51 3.15 5.86 6.63
N GLU A 52 3.56 6.28 5.44
CA GLU A 52 2.70 7.02 4.51
C GLU A 52 1.53 6.15 4.05
N ILE A 53 0.36 6.75 3.91
CA ILE A 53 -0.87 6.05 3.53
C ILE A 53 -1.25 6.51 2.13
N VAL A 54 -1.19 5.58 1.18
CA VAL A 54 -1.68 5.78 -0.18
C VAL A 54 -3.16 5.40 -0.20
N ARG A 55 -4.02 6.36 -0.55
CA ARG A 55 -5.47 6.15 -0.69
C ARG A 55 -5.83 5.97 -2.15
N LEU A 56 -6.51 4.88 -2.46
CA LEU A 56 -7.09 4.58 -3.76
C LEU A 56 -8.62 4.65 -3.60
N ALA A 57 -9.20 5.73 -4.13
CA ALA A 57 -10.63 5.98 -4.02
C ALA A 57 -11.44 4.99 -4.87
N GLY A 58 -12.51 4.42 -4.32
CA GLY A 58 -13.39 3.51 -5.07
C GLY A 58 -12.82 2.10 -5.31
N GLU A 59 -11.75 1.76 -4.60
CA GLU A 59 -10.99 0.50 -4.77
C GLU A 59 -11.05 -0.39 -3.53
N GLY A 60 -11.89 -0.01 -2.56
CA GLY A 60 -12.26 -0.81 -1.40
C GLY A 60 -13.36 -1.83 -1.72
N MET A 61 -14.09 -2.25 -0.67
CA MET A 61 -15.19 -3.19 -0.82
C MET A 61 -16.42 -2.53 -1.46
N PRO A 62 -17.21 -3.27 -2.25
CA PRO A 62 -18.51 -2.81 -2.73
C PRO A 62 -19.45 -2.53 -1.54
N LYS A 63 -20.19 -1.42 -1.63
CA LYS A 63 -21.15 -1.00 -0.61
C LYS A 63 -22.54 -1.58 -0.90
N PRO A 64 -23.30 -2.00 0.12
CA PRO A 64 -24.67 -2.52 -0.07
C PRO A 64 -25.63 -1.51 -0.72
N ARG A 65 -25.42 -0.20 -0.51
CA ARG A 65 -26.25 0.89 -1.07
C ARG A 65 -25.69 1.51 -2.35
N GLY A 66 -24.75 0.84 -3.01
CA GLY A 66 -24.08 1.34 -4.22
C GLY A 66 -22.77 2.10 -3.91
N GLY A 67 -21.86 2.05 -4.89
CA GLY A 67 -20.50 2.59 -4.77
C GLY A 67 -19.50 1.59 -4.16
N ARG A 68 -18.25 2.02 -4.04
CA ARG A 68 -17.16 1.27 -3.41
C ARG A 68 -16.57 2.10 -2.28
N GLY A 69 -16.02 1.43 -1.26
CA GLY A 69 -15.15 2.10 -0.29
C GLY A 69 -13.78 2.38 -0.89
N ASP A 70 -12.85 2.77 -0.02
CA ASP A 70 -11.50 3.13 -0.43
C ASP A 70 -10.47 2.11 0.03
N LEU A 71 -9.40 1.95 -0.74
CA LEU A 71 -8.24 1.14 -0.36
C LEU A 71 -7.14 2.04 0.18
N LEU A 72 -6.81 1.85 1.45
CA LEU A 72 -5.79 2.57 2.20
C LEU A 72 -4.59 1.65 2.39
N VAL A 73 -3.52 1.92 1.65
CA VAL A 73 -2.28 1.16 1.71
C VAL A 73 -1.26 1.91 2.55
N ARG A 74 -0.92 1.39 3.72
CA ARG A 74 0.17 1.92 4.52
C ARG A 74 1.49 1.33 4.06
N ILE A 75 2.42 2.19 3.65
CA ILE A 75 3.74 1.78 3.21
C ILE A 75 4.63 1.59 4.45
N SER A 76 5.14 0.38 4.63
CA SER A 76 6.10 0.09 5.70
C SER A 76 7.37 -0.49 5.08
N TYR A 77 8.53 0.05 5.43
CA TYR A 77 9.81 -0.54 5.06
C TYR A 77 10.79 -0.37 6.21
N ARG A 78 11.82 -1.22 6.27
CA ARG A 78 12.95 -0.94 7.15
C ARG A 78 13.84 0.07 6.43
N PRO A 79 13.99 1.30 6.93
CA PRO A 79 15.04 2.17 6.43
C PRO A 79 16.36 1.43 6.65
N GLY A 80 17.13 1.21 5.59
CA GLY A 80 18.48 0.69 5.74
C GLY A 80 19.24 1.67 6.61
N VAL A 81 19.79 1.21 7.73
CA VAL A 81 20.67 2.04 8.55
C VAL A 81 21.90 2.33 7.68
N ARG A 82 21.96 3.50 7.07
CA ARG A 82 23.22 4.03 6.53
C ARG A 82 24.04 4.44 7.74
N ILE A 83 24.84 3.52 8.26
CA ILE A 83 25.93 3.89 9.16
C ILE A 83 26.94 4.63 8.28
N SER A 84 26.80 5.96 8.23
CA SER A 84 27.90 6.80 7.81
C SER A 84 28.89 6.77 8.95
N ARG A 85 29.92 5.93 8.83
CA ARG A 85 31.12 6.09 9.65
C ARG A 85 31.73 7.43 9.24
N ALA A 86 31.48 8.46 10.05
CA ALA A 86 32.32 9.64 10.06
C ALA A 86 33.70 9.21 10.55
N ARG A 87 34.72 9.64 9.80
CA ARG A 87 36.13 9.33 9.98
C ARG A 87 36.72 10.04 11.19
#